data_AF-A0A929I457-F1
#
_entry.id   AF-A0A929I457-F1
#
_cell.length_a   1.000
_cell.length_b   1.000
_cell.length_c   1.000
_cell.angle_alpha   90.00
_cell.angle_beta   90.00
_cell.angle_gamma   90.00
#
_symmetry.space_group_name_H-M   'P 1'
#
loop_
_entity.id
_entity.type
_entity.pdbx_description
1 polymer ?
#
loop_
_entity_poly.entity_id
_entity_poly.type
_entity_poly.pdbx_seq_one_letter_code
_entity_poly.pdbx_strand_id
1 'polypeptide(L)'
;MQKKRCLNLLNNEDGFVLGGAILVSAILLLAGVLALWTSTTEVQVVRNEGLMVREFYDAEGGIIDALVNYNTGSTDWLTNDFLMAPQADAFSVVVSNDAQGGEIATIEARCITAIPSDTALSDEADKLPQQPHIGPPPAGRGYSLRYFEVRRYGITGKSSDGNTTIQVGAWKVFNKY
;
A
#
# COMPACT_ATOMS: atom_id res chain seq x y z
N MET A 1 -32.22 -41.17 70.30
CA MET A 1 -32.03 -39.72 70.05
C MET A 1 -31.69 -39.53 68.56
N GLN A 2 -32.67 -39.14 67.74
CA GLN A 2 -32.50 -38.93 66.29
C GLN A 2 -32.27 -37.44 66.04
N LYS A 3 -31.10 -37.09 65.49
CA LYS A 3 -30.69 -35.72 65.17
C LYS A 3 -31.42 -35.28 63.89
N LYS A 4 -32.51 -34.51 64.02
CA LYS A 4 -33.19 -33.88 62.87
C LYS A 4 -32.22 -32.90 62.20
N ARG A 5 -31.77 -33.21 60.98
CA ARG A 5 -31.13 -32.26 60.08
C ARG A 5 -32.19 -31.25 59.66
N CYS A 6 -32.04 -30.00 60.07
CA CYS A 6 -32.81 -28.88 59.55
C CYS A 6 -32.24 -28.56 58.16
N LEU A 7 -32.78 -29.20 57.13
CA LEU A 7 -32.67 -28.72 55.76
C LEU A 7 -33.58 -27.49 55.69
N ASN A 8 -32.99 -26.29 55.79
CA ASN A 8 -33.68 -25.07 55.40
C ASN A 8 -33.97 -25.18 53.90
N LEU A 9 -35.13 -25.75 53.59
CA LEU A 9 -35.77 -25.63 52.28
C LEU A 9 -36.10 -24.14 52.16
N LEU A 10 -35.20 -23.38 51.52
CA LEU A 10 -35.56 -22.07 50.98
C LEU A 10 -36.87 -22.29 50.21
N ASN A 11 -37.90 -21.51 50.53
CA ASN A 11 -39.14 -21.46 49.77
C ASN A 11 -38.79 -21.08 48.32
N ASN A 12 -38.51 -22.10 47.51
CA ASN A 12 -38.25 -22.01 46.10
C ASN A 12 -39.62 -22.00 45.44
N GLU A 13 -40.05 -20.84 44.99
CA GLU A 13 -41.28 -20.64 44.22
C GLU A 13 -41.23 -21.51 42.95
N ASP A 14 -41.73 -22.75 43.02
CA ASP A 14 -41.95 -23.71 41.92
C ASP A 14 -40.85 -23.81 40.84
N GLY A 15 -39.57 -23.61 41.19
CA GLY A 15 -38.46 -23.65 40.23
C GLY A 15 -38.31 -22.39 39.36
N PHE A 16 -39.10 -21.35 39.61
CA PHE A 16 -39.01 -20.04 38.95
C PHE A 16 -37.63 -19.40 39.13
N VAL A 17 -37.08 -19.47 40.35
CA VAL A 17 -35.74 -18.93 40.67
C VAL A 17 -34.65 -19.66 39.87
N LEU A 18 -34.77 -20.97 39.69
CA LEU A 18 -33.83 -21.77 38.90
C LEU A 18 -33.94 -21.43 37.41
N GLY A 19 -35.17 -21.30 36.87
CA GLY A 19 -35.39 -20.89 35.49
C GLY A 19 -34.86 -19.48 35.20
N GLY A 20 -35.08 -18.54 36.12
CA GLY A 20 -34.54 -17.19 36.04
C GLY A 20 -33.01 -17.17 36.04
N ALA A 21 -32.37 -17.97 36.89
CA ALA A 21 -30.91 -18.08 36.94
C ALA A 21 -30.32 -18.65 35.64
N ILE A 22 -30.97 -19.66 35.03
CA ILE A 22 -30.54 -20.22 33.74
C ILE A 22 -30.71 -19.21 32.62
N LEU A 23 -31.83 -18.47 32.59
CA LEU A 23 -32.09 -17.44 31.58
C LEU A 23 -31.05 -16.30 31.66
N VAL A 24 -30.77 -15.80 32.87
CA VAL A 24 -29.75 -14.77 33.10
C VAL A 24 -28.37 -15.30 32.69
N SER A 25 -28.05 -16.55 33.03
CA SER A 25 -26.77 -17.18 32.63
C SER A 25 -26.64 -17.31 31.10
N ALA A 26 -27.72 -17.69 30.40
CA ALA A 26 -27.73 -17.80 28.95
C ALA A 26 -27.53 -16.43 28.27
N ILE A 27 -28.18 -15.37 28.78
CA ILE A 27 -28.01 -14.01 28.26
C ILE A 27 -26.57 -13.53 28.46
N LEU A 28 -25.98 -13.76 29.64
CA LEU A 28 -24.60 -13.39 29.93
C LEU A 28 -23.59 -14.14 29.04
N LEU A 29 -23.82 -15.42 28.77
CA LEU A 29 -22.98 -16.20 27.86
C LEU A 29 -23.05 -15.65 26.43
N LEU A 30 -24.25 -15.35 25.92
CA LEU A 30 -24.42 -14.75 24.59
C LEU A 30 -23.76 -13.38 24.50
N ALA A 31 -23.95 -12.52 25.51
CA ALA A 31 -23.31 -11.21 25.58
C ALA A 31 -21.77 -11.33 25.63
N GLY A 32 -21.25 -12.29 26.40
CA GLY A 32 -19.82 -12.57 26.47
C GLY A 32 -19.22 -13.02 25.14
N VAL A 33 -19.89 -13.92 24.41
CA VAL A 33 -19.46 -14.37 23.08
C VAL A 33 -19.46 -13.22 22.08
N LEU A 34 -20.50 -12.38 22.07
CA LEU A 34 -20.57 -11.21 21.19
C LEU A 34 -19.47 -10.18 21.48
N ALA A 35 -19.17 -9.96 22.76
CA ALA A 35 -18.07 -9.08 23.17
C ALA A 35 -16.71 -9.62 22.70
N LEU A 36 -16.47 -10.92 22.82
CA LEU A 36 -15.24 -11.56 22.33
C LEU A 36 -15.10 -11.42 20.82
N TRP A 37 -16.17 -11.66 20.05
CA TRP A 37 -16.13 -11.50 18.59
C TRP A 37 -15.79 -10.07 18.19
N THR A 38 -16.46 -9.09 18.80
CA THR A 38 -16.18 -7.67 18.55
C THR A 38 -14.72 -7.32 18.83
N SER A 39 -14.20 -7.76 19.98
CA SER A 39 -12.80 -7.52 20.34
C SER A 39 -11.82 -8.18 19.36
N THR A 40 -12.07 -9.41 18.93
CA THR A 40 -11.20 -10.09 17.95
C THR A 40 -11.21 -9.39 16.59
N THR A 41 -12.37 -8.88 16.15
CA THR A 41 -12.46 -8.14 14.90
C THR A 41 -11.75 -6.79 14.96
N GLU A 42 -11.86 -6.08 16.09
CA GLU A 42 -11.14 -4.80 16.28
C GLU A 42 -9.63 -4.99 16.23
N VAL A 43 -9.10 -6.02 16.91
CA VAL A 43 -7.65 -6.31 16.88
C VAL A 43 -7.17 -6.65 15.47
N GLN A 44 -7.95 -7.40 14.70
CA GLN A 44 -7.63 -7.71 13.30
C GLN A 44 -7.63 -6.45 12.43
N VAL A 45 -8.62 -5.57 12.60
CA VAL A 45 -8.71 -4.31 11.85
C VAL A 45 -7.52 -3.41 12.14
N VAL A 46 -7.18 -3.20 13.42
CA VAL A 46 -6.04 -2.35 13.80
C VAL A 46 -4.73 -2.90 13.26
N ARG A 47 -4.54 -4.23 13.28
CA ARG A 47 -3.35 -4.85 12.70
C ARG A 47 -3.27 -4.61 11.19
N ASN A 48 -4.39 -4.79 10.48
CA ASN A 48 -4.43 -4.59 9.04
C ASN A 48 -4.18 -3.12 8.67
N GLU A 49 -4.72 -2.18 9.43
CA GLU A 49 -4.44 -0.75 9.27
C GLU A 49 -2.95 -0.44 9.44
N GLY A 50 -2.32 -0.99 10.49
CA GLY A 50 -0.89 -0.83 10.70
C GLY A 50 -0.02 -1.41 9.58
N LEU A 51 -0.41 -2.57 9.03
CA LEU A 51 0.28 -3.16 7.88
C LEU A 51 0.13 -2.31 6.63
N MET A 52 -1.09 -1.86 6.32
CA MET A 52 -1.38 -1.03 5.15
C MET A 52 -0.60 0.30 5.19
N VAL A 53 -0.51 0.95 6.36
CA VAL A 53 0.26 2.19 6.51
C VAL A 53 1.75 1.93 6.27
N ARG A 54 2.29 0.82 6.79
CA ARG A 54 3.69 0.47 6.57
C ARG A 54 3.98 0.20 5.10
N GLU A 55 3.17 -0.62 4.44
CA GLU A 55 3.34 -0.93 3.02
C GLU A 55 3.26 0.32 2.15
N PHE A 56 2.37 1.27 2.49
CA PHE A 56 2.31 2.56 1.81
C PHE A 56 3.62 3.33 1.95
N TYR A 57 4.18 3.40 3.15
CA TYR A 57 5.48 4.06 3.37
C TYR A 57 6.63 3.35 2.66
N ASP A 58 6.62 2.02 2.61
CA ASP A 58 7.67 1.26 1.92
C ASP A 58 7.61 1.51 0.40
N ALA A 59 6.40 1.50 -0.19
CA ALA A 59 6.20 1.83 -1.60
C ALA A 59 6.55 3.31 -1.92
N GLU A 60 6.10 4.26 -1.09
CA GLU A 60 6.38 5.69 -1.28
C GLU A 60 7.88 5.98 -1.11
N GLY A 61 8.51 5.39 -0.09
CA GLY A 61 9.93 5.52 0.18
C GLY A 61 10.78 5.02 -0.99
N GLY A 62 10.43 3.88 -1.58
CA GLY A 62 11.09 3.36 -2.77
C GLY A 62 10.94 4.27 -4.00
N ILE A 63 9.77 4.90 -4.19
CA ILE A 63 9.58 5.89 -5.28
C ILE A 63 10.43 7.13 -5.05
N ILE A 64 10.47 7.65 -3.82
CA ILE A 64 11.29 8.82 -3.47
C ILE A 64 12.76 8.50 -3.71
N ASP A 65 13.22 7.32 -3.29
CA ASP A 65 14.58 6.84 -3.55
C ASP A 65 14.88 6.81 -5.05
N ALA A 66 14.00 6.21 -5.86
CA ALA A 66 14.15 6.19 -7.31
C ALA A 66 14.07 7.58 -7.98
N LEU A 67 13.35 8.53 -7.39
CA LEU A 67 13.28 9.90 -7.91
C LEU A 67 14.56 10.68 -7.61
N VAL A 68 15.18 10.44 -6.46
CA VAL A 68 16.42 11.11 -6.03
C VAL A 68 17.64 10.47 -6.69
N ASN A 69 17.69 9.14 -6.74
CA ASN A 69 18.82 8.33 -7.18
C ASN A 69 18.61 7.75 -8.58
N TYR A 70 17.82 8.43 -9.43
CA TYR A 70 17.42 7.98 -10.76
C TYR A 70 18.57 7.56 -11.70
N ASN A 71 19.80 8.01 -11.46
CA ASN A 71 20.99 7.73 -12.27
C ASN A 71 22.18 7.14 -11.48
N THR A 72 21.97 6.72 -10.23
CA THR A 72 23.04 6.20 -9.36
C THR A 72 22.50 5.25 -8.31
N GLY A 73 23.27 4.25 -7.89
CA GLY A 73 22.89 3.39 -6.75
C GLY A 73 21.93 2.27 -7.14
N SER A 74 21.13 1.78 -6.18
CA SER A 74 20.24 0.62 -6.38
C SER A 74 19.02 0.92 -7.24
N THR A 75 18.61 2.19 -7.32
CA THR A 75 17.44 2.66 -8.08
C THR A 75 17.82 3.45 -9.33
N ASP A 76 18.95 3.09 -9.96
CA ASP A 76 19.39 3.64 -11.24
C ASP A 76 18.52 3.10 -12.40
N TRP A 77 17.50 3.87 -12.78
CA TRP A 77 16.56 3.49 -13.84
C TRP A 77 16.72 4.33 -15.11
N LEU A 78 17.22 5.56 -15.03
CA LEU A 78 17.38 6.49 -16.16
C LEU A 78 18.75 6.30 -16.82
N THR A 79 19.01 5.08 -17.28
CA THR A 79 20.27 4.70 -17.92
C THR A 79 20.35 5.21 -19.36
N ASN A 80 21.52 5.11 -19.97
CA ASN A 80 21.69 5.43 -21.40
C ASN A 80 20.83 4.52 -22.28
N ASP A 81 20.74 3.23 -21.95
CA ASP A 81 19.93 2.26 -22.70
C ASP A 81 18.45 2.64 -22.66
N PHE A 82 17.96 3.04 -21.49
CA PHE A 82 16.61 3.56 -21.32
C PHE A 82 16.36 4.82 -22.17
N LEU A 83 17.32 5.75 -22.20
CA LEU A 83 17.21 7.01 -22.95
C LEU A 83 17.33 6.84 -24.47
N MET A 84 17.97 5.76 -24.94
CA MET A 84 18.14 5.45 -26.36
C MET A 84 17.01 4.55 -26.90
N ALA A 85 16.31 3.84 -26.03
CA ALA A 85 15.18 2.99 -26.42
C ALA A 85 14.02 3.82 -27.02
N PRO A 86 13.23 3.23 -27.94
CA PRO A 86 11.99 3.83 -28.40
C PRO A 86 11.06 4.13 -27.22
N GLN A 87 10.35 5.26 -27.25
CA GLN A 87 9.50 5.70 -26.13
C GLN A 87 8.44 4.67 -25.71
N ALA A 88 7.96 3.85 -26.65
CA ALA A 88 6.98 2.80 -26.37
C ALA A 88 7.59 1.59 -25.64
N ASP A 89 8.90 1.38 -25.78
CA ASP A 89 9.63 0.22 -25.26
C ASP A 89 10.58 0.60 -24.11
N ALA A 90 10.72 1.90 -23.81
CA ALA A 90 11.59 2.42 -22.77
C ALA A 90 10.95 2.20 -21.37
N PHE A 91 11.34 1.10 -20.74
CA PHE A 91 11.01 0.77 -19.35
C PHE A 91 12.24 0.29 -18.57
N SER A 92 12.16 0.33 -17.25
CA SER A 92 13.15 -0.21 -16.32
C SER A 92 12.47 -0.73 -15.06
N VAL A 93 13.03 -1.79 -14.48
CA VAL A 93 12.59 -2.37 -13.21
C VAL A 93 13.79 -2.40 -12.28
N VAL A 94 13.69 -1.72 -11.15
CA VAL A 94 14.73 -1.62 -10.13
C VAL A 94 14.14 -1.93 -8.75
N VAL A 95 14.99 -2.26 -7.79
CA VAL A 95 14.55 -2.60 -6.43
C VAL A 95 15.16 -1.59 -5.46
N SER A 96 14.32 -0.98 -4.64
CA SER A 96 14.78 -0.17 -3.52
C SER A 96 14.97 -1.06 -2.30
N ASN A 97 16.07 -0.84 -1.57
CA ASN A 97 16.46 -1.64 -0.42
C ASN A 97 16.57 -0.76 0.83
N ASP A 98 16.33 -1.36 1.99
CA ASP A 98 16.61 -0.75 3.28
C ASP A 98 18.12 -0.64 3.55
N ALA A 99 18.47 -0.02 4.68
CA ALA A 99 19.85 0.16 5.10
C ALA A 99 20.59 -1.16 5.39
N GLN A 100 19.87 -2.28 5.52
CA GLN A 100 20.39 -3.63 5.75
C GLN A 100 20.44 -4.46 4.46
N GLY A 101 19.98 -3.91 3.32
CA GLY A 101 19.92 -4.58 2.02
C GLY A 101 18.68 -5.45 1.81
N GLY A 102 17.67 -5.34 2.67
CA GLY A 102 16.36 -5.96 2.46
C GLY A 102 15.52 -5.19 1.45
N GLU A 103 14.82 -5.89 0.57
CA GLU A 103 13.91 -5.26 -0.40
C GLU A 103 12.73 -4.60 0.33
N ILE A 104 12.50 -3.32 0.02
CA ILE A 104 11.35 -2.56 0.53
C ILE A 104 10.28 -2.35 -0.55
N ALA A 105 10.71 -2.15 -1.80
CA ALA A 105 9.80 -1.94 -2.92
C ALA A 105 10.46 -2.27 -4.25
N THR A 106 9.67 -2.86 -5.16
CA THR A 106 9.99 -2.95 -6.58
C THR A 106 9.50 -1.67 -7.28
N ILE A 107 10.36 -1.03 -8.05
CA ILE A 107 10.09 0.20 -8.78
C ILE A 107 10.12 -0.07 -10.29
N GLU A 108 9.07 0.34 -10.96
CA GLU A 108 8.89 0.21 -12.39
C GLU A 108 8.80 1.62 -12.99
N ALA A 109 9.76 1.98 -13.82
CA ALA A 109 9.81 3.28 -14.48
C ALA A 109 9.61 3.13 -15.98
N ARG A 110 8.80 4.01 -16.59
CA ARG A 110 8.60 4.04 -18.05
C ARG A 110 8.31 5.44 -18.57
N CYS A 111 8.47 5.61 -19.88
CA CYS A 111 8.04 6.83 -20.55
C CYS A 111 6.50 6.94 -20.57
N ILE A 112 5.97 8.14 -20.28
CA ILE A 112 4.57 8.47 -20.53
C ILE A 112 4.41 8.76 -22.02
N THR A 113 3.48 8.09 -22.69
CA THR A 113 3.24 8.22 -24.12
C THR A 113 1.82 8.68 -24.41
N ALA A 114 1.62 9.35 -25.56
CA ALA A 114 0.30 9.83 -25.97
C ALA A 114 -0.62 8.70 -26.47
N ILE A 115 -0.04 7.52 -26.69
CA ILE A 115 -0.69 6.30 -27.15
C ILE A 115 -0.41 5.25 -26.07
N PRO A 116 -1.36 4.36 -25.73
CA PRO A 116 -1.06 3.21 -24.89
C PRO A 116 0.16 2.46 -25.42
N SER A 117 1.09 2.10 -24.54
CA SER A 117 2.06 1.07 -24.85
C SER A 117 1.94 -0.02 -23.80
N ASP A 118 1.90 -1.24 -24.30
CA ASP A 118 1.88 -2.47 -23.52
C ASP A 118 3.34 -2.87 -23.35
N THR A 119 3.85 -2.77 -22.13
CA THR A 119 5.24 -3.09 -21.81
C THR A 119 5.33 -4.42 -21.09
N ALA A 120 6.54 -4.84 -20.70
CA ALA A 120 6.69 -6.02 -19.84
C ALA A 120 6.51 -5.71 -18.34
N LEU A 121 6.01 -4.51 -18.01
CA LEU A 121 5.75 -4.07 -16.65
C LEU A 121 4.39 -4.57 -16.13
N SER A 122 4.09 -4.27 -14.87
CA SER A 122 2.77 -4.49 -14.32
C SER A 122 1.66 -3.71 -15.05
N ASP A 123 0.45 -4.28 -15.03
CA ASP A 123 -0.79 -3.63 -15.48
C ASP A 123 -0.97 -2.23 -14.85
N GLU A 124 -0.59 -2.08 -13.57
CA GLU A 124 -0.66 -0.82 -12.86
C GLU A 124 0.31 0.21 -13.44
N ALA A 125 1.53 -0.21 -13.78
CA ALA A 125 2.53 0.66 -14.40
C ALA A 125 2.16 1.09 -15.82
N ASP A 126 1.40 0.28 -16.56
CA ASP A 126 0.97 0.62 -17.91
C ASP A 126 -0.29 1.50 -17.98
N LYS A 127 -1.04 1.60 -16.89
CA LYS A 127 -2.24 2.45 -16.78
C LYS A 127 -1.90 3.91 -16.46
N LEU A 128 -1.00 4.51 -17.23
CA LEU A 128 -0.61 5.91 -17.10
C LEU A 128 -1.53 6.87 -17.89
N PRO A 129 -1.66 8.14 -17.46
CA PRO A 129 -2.33 9.16 -18.25
C PRO A 129 -1.67 9.32 -19.63
N GLN A 130 -2.47 9.26 -20.69
CA GLN A 130 -1.97 9.42 -22.06
C GLN A 130 -1.60 10.88 -22.31
N GLN A 131 -0.31 11.16 -22.37
CA GLN A 131 0.24 12.50 -22.62
C GLN A 131 1.47 12.42 -23.50
N PRO A 132 1.77 13.45 -24.32
CA PRO A 132 3.01 13.48 -25.06
C PRO A 132 4.21 13.32 -24.13
N HIS A 133 5.13 12.40 -24.46
CA HIS A 133 6.34 12.18 -23.66
C HIS A 133 7.17 13.45 -23.54
N ILE A 134 7.30 14.16 -24.65
CA ILE A 134 8.06 15.41 -24.76
C ILE A 134 7.11 16.60 -24.68
N GLY A 135 7.47 17.60 -23.87
CA GLY A 135 6.71 18.83 -23.72
C GLY A 135 7.60 20.07 -23.58
N PRO A 136 7.01 21.28 -23.66
CA PRO A 136 7.73 22.51 -23.36
C PRO A 136 8.11 22.55 -21.86
N PRO A 137 9.27 23.14 -21.51
CA PRO A 137 9.61 23.37 -20.11
C PRO A 137 8.60 24.31 -19.43
N PRO A 138 8.42 24.22 -18.09
CA PRO A 138 7.46 25.04 -17.40
C PRO A 138 7.78 26.54 -17.55
N ALA A 139 6.74 27.34 -17.76
CA ALA A 139 6.88 28.79 -17.91
C ALA A 139 7.51 29.42 -16.65
N GLY A 140 8.30 30.48 -16.85
CA GLY A 140 8.91 31.23 -15.75
C GLY A 140 10.11 30.57 -15.06
N ARG A 141 10.62 29.44 -15.57
CA ARG A 141 11.75 28.68 -14.98
C ARG A 141 13.13 29.02 -15.57
N GLY A 142 13.23 30.01 -16.46
CA GLY A 142 14.48 30.41 -17.09
C GLY A 142 14.98 29.48 -18.22
N TYR A 143 14.26 28.39 -18.52
CA TYR A 143 14.58 27.52 -19.65
C TYR A 143 14.10 28.12 -20.96
N SER A 144 15.02 28.24 -21.92
CA SER A 144 14.68 28.63 -23.29
C SER A 144 13.94 27.50 -24.00
N LEU A 145 12.78 27.80 -24.59
CA LEU A 145 12.02 26.85 -25.42
C LEU A 145 12.83 26.31 -26.62
N ARG A 146 13.86 27.05 -27.05
CA ARG A 146 14.72 26.66 -28.16
C ARG A 146 15.74 25.58 -27.79
N TYR A 147 16.26 25.62 -26.56
CA TYR A 147 17.39 24.80 -26.13
C TYR A 147 17.00 23.65 -25.19
N PHE A 148 15.79 23.70 -24.62
CA PHE A 148 15.37 22.73 -23.61
C PHE A 148 14.01 22.11 -23.95
N GLU A 149 13.87 20.85 -23.57
CA GLU A 149 12.61 20.10 -23.57
C GLU A 149 12.40 19.41 -22.22
N VAL A 150 11.17 19.05 -21.93
CA VAL A 150 10.84 18.21 -20.78
C VAL A 150 10.43 16.84 -21.27
N ARG A 151 10.92 15.80 -20.60
CA ARG A 151 10.48 14.41 -20.80
C ARG A 151 9.73 13.93 -19.57
N ARG A 152 8.62 13.23 -19.79
CA ARG A 152 7.68 12.76 -18.76
C ARG A 152 7.79 11.26 -18.54
N TYR A 153 7.80 10.86 -17.28
CA TYR A 153 7.96 9.48 -16.85
C TYR A 153 6.87 9.11 -15.86
N GLY A 154 6.42 7.87 -15.93
CA GLY A 154 5.61 7.24 -14.91
C GLY A 154 6.52 6.35 -14.08
N ILE A 155 6.46 6.50 -12.76
CA ILE A 155 7.20 5.68 -11.81
C ILE A 155 6.16 5.02 -10.92
N THR A 156 6.12 3.70 -10.95
CA THR A 156 5.23 2.88 -10.12
C THR A 156 6.07 2.16 -9.09
N GLY A 157 5.75 2.33 -7.82
CA GLY A 157 6.37 1.61 -6.72
C GLY A 157 5.38 0.60 -6.13
N LYS A 158 5.84 -0.63 -5.95
CA LYS A 158 5.08 -1.72 -5.35
C LYS A 158 5.80 -2.17 -4.10
N SER A 159 5.10 -2.17 -2.96
CA SER A 159 5.64 -2.71 -1.69
C SER A 159 6.12 -4.15 -1.89
N SER A 160 7.15 -4.60 -1.16
CA SER A 160 7.65 -5.98 -1.22
C SER A 160 6.56 -7.05 -1.04
N ASP A 161 5.55 -6.77 -0.21
CA ASP A 161 4.42 -7.65 0.05
C ASP A 161 3.36 -7.63 -1.07
N GLY A 162 3.48 -6.70 -2.02
CA GLY A 162 2.71 -6.61 -3.25
C GLY A 162 1.27 -6.09 -3.12
N ASN A 163 0.81 -5.75 -1.92
CA ASN A 163 -0.58 -5.31 -1.68
C ASN A 163 -0.77 -3.81 -1.91
N THR A 164 0.28 -3.01 -1.79
CA THR A 164 0.22 -1.56 -2.00
C THR A 164 1.05 -1.16 -3.22
N THR A 165 0.39 -0.45 -4.14
CA THR A 165 1.00 0.12 -5.35
C THR A 165 0.74 1.61 -5.40
N ILE A 166 1.80 2.39 -5.60
CA ILE A 166 1.75 3.84 -5.72
C ILE A 166 2.31 4.22 -7.09
N GLN A 167 1.69 5.19 -7.75
CA GLN A 167 2.14 5.69 -9.05
C GLN A 167 2.34 7.20 -9.00
N VAL A 168 3.49 7.66 -9.50
CA VAL A 168 3.87 9.07 -9.53
C VAL A 168 4.29 9.46 -10.94
N GLY A 169 3.79 10.60 -11.41
CA GLY A 169 4.26 11.25 -12.62
C GLY A 169 5.48 12.13 -12.31
N ALA A 170 6.60 11.86 -12.96
CA ALA A 170 7.82 12.63 -12.85
C ALA A 170 8.17 13.29 -14.19
N TRP A 171 8.93 14.39 -14.15
CA TRP A 171 9.44 15.02 -15.35
C TRP A 171 10.86 15.55 -15.13
N LYS A 172 11.67 15.52 -16.18
CA LYS A 172 13.04 16.04 -16.17
C LYS A 172 13.29 16.89 -17.40
N VAL A 173 14.07 17.95 -17.23
CA VAL A 173 14.49 18.83 -18.33
C VAL A 173 15.72 18.24 -19.01
N PHE A 174 15.72 18.24 -20.34
CA PHE A 174 16.81 17.82 -21.20
C PHE A 174 17.19 18.95 -22.16
N ASN A 175 18.47 18.97 -22.57
CA ASN A 175 18.92 19.81 -23.67
C ASN A 175 18.43 19.23 -25.00
N LYS A 176 17.93 20.10 -25.87
CA LYS A 176 17.71 19.80 -27.29
C LYS A 176 19.07 19.82 -27.97
N TYR A 177 19.52 18.67 -28.46
CA TYR A 177 20.68 18.57 -29.33
C TYR A 177 20.29 18.89 -30.78
#